data_AF-A0A7S3WKP7-F1
#
_entry.id   AF-A0A7S3WKP7-F1
#
_cell.length_a   1.000
_cell.length_b   1.000
_cell.length_c   1.000
_cell.angle_alpha   90.00
_cell.angle_beta   90.00
_cell.angle_gamma   90.00
#
_symmetry.space_group_name_H-M   'P 1'
#
loop_
_entity.id
_entity.type
_entity.pdbx_description
1 polymer ?
#
loop_
_entity_poly.entity_id
_entity_poly.type
_entity_poly.pdbx_seq_one_letter_code
_entity_poly.pdbx_strand_id
1 'polypeptide(L)'
;EHSAASGPTTALVDEMLDKAGELCRHSFGHHVAQSVLEHGLRHQQRLILAALKGDLMRHAVNRNASYVVEKALTHCVEEDQHGLAEELLRDPSSIVLLAQGQFGGYVVKALLRLPNEQAQEAAAHLQRE
;
A
#
# COMPACT_ATOMS: atom_id res chain seq x y z
N GLU A 1 -21.13 16.31 -0.53
CA GLU A 1 -21.32 14.85 -0.37
C GLU A 1 -21.85 14.26 -1.67
N HIS A 2 -21.03 13.85 -2.64
CA HIS A 2 -21.56 13.27 -3.88
C HIS A 2 -20.66 12.16 -4.44
N SER A 3 -21.31 11.01 -4.70
CA SER A 3 -20.98 10.03 -5.74
C SER A 3 -19.94 8.92 -5.46
N ALA A 4 -20.02 8.24 -4.32
CA ALA A 4 -19.48 6.87 -4.19
C ALA A 4 -20.57 5.78 -4.05
N ALA A 5 -21.86 6.15 -4.04
CA ALA A 5 -22.97 5.25 -3.72
C ALA A 5 -24.01 5.12 -4.86
N SER A 6 -23.62 5.35 -6.12
CA SER A 6 -24.44 4.93 -7.26
C SER A 6 -24.04 3.50 -7.64
N GLY A 7 -24.97 2.55 -7.53
CA GLY A 7 -24.73 1.13 -7.83
C GLY A 7 -23.92 0.83 -9.11
N PRO A 8 -24.10 1.56 -10.23
CA PRO A 8 -23.30 1.35 -11.44
C PRO A 8 -21.79 1.63 -11.28
N THR A 9 -21.42 2.63 -10.50
CA THR A 9 -20.01 3.00 -10.27
C THR A 9 -19.31 1.94 -9.42
N THR A 10 -20.01 1.42 -8.42
CA THR A 10 -19.50 0.32 -7.58
C THR A 10 -19.22 -0.92 -8.43
N ALA A 11 -20.15 -1.33 -9.29
CA ALA A 11 -19.99 -2.50 -10.15
C ALA A 11 -18.79 -2.39 -11.10
N LEU A 12 -18.57 -1.21 -11.69
CA LEU A 12 -17.41 -0.96 -12.55
C LEU A 12 -16.09 -1.03 -11.78
N VAL A 13 -16.05 -0.48 -10.56
CA VAL A 13 -14.85 -0.57 -9.71
C VAL A 13 -14.58 -2.03 -9.35
N ASP A 14 -15.60 -2.81 -9.00
CA ASP A 14 -15.45 -4.22 -8.66
C ASP A 14 -14.87 -5.03 -9.83
N GLU A 15 -15.35 -4.80 -11.06
CA GLU A 15 -14.81 -5.45 -12.28
C GLU A 15 -13.33 -5.08 -12.51
N MET A 16 -12.93 -3.82 -12.23
CA MET A 16 -11.52 -3.43 -12.34
C MET A 16 -10.63 -4.12 -11.29
N LEU A 17 -11.20 -4.44 -10.12
CA LEU A 17 -10.46 -5.05 -9.01
C LEU A 17 -10.19 -6.55 -9.21
N ASP A 18 -10.84 -7.20 -10.18
CA ASP A 18 -10.49 -8.57 -10.60
C ASP A 18 -9.00 -8.69 -11.03
N LYS A 19 -8.42 -7.57 -11.47
CA LYS A 19 -6.99 -7.45 -11.83
C LYS A 19 -6.23 -6.48 -10.94
N ALA A 20 -6.59 -6.40 -9.66
CA ALA A 20 -6.01 -5.45 -8.69
C ALA A 20 -4.46 -5.41 -8.71
N GLY A 21 -3.78 -6.56 -8.83
CA GLY A 21 -2.30 -6.59 -8.87
C GLY A 21 -1.68 -5.94 -10.12
N GLU A 22 -2.34 -6.03 -11.27
CA GLU A 22 -1.95 -5.30 -12.49
C GLU A 22 -2.30 -3.82 -12.37
N LEU A 23 -3.50 -3.53 -11.82
CA LEU A 23 -3.99 -2.18 -11.60
C LEU A 23 -3.02 -1.35 -10.75
N CYS A 24 -2.51 -1.91 -9.65
CA CYS A 24 -1.56 -1.24 -8.76
C CYS A 24 -0.26 -0.82 -9.46
N ARG A 25 0.19 -1.57 -10.47
CA ARG A 25 1.46 -1.32 -11.18
C ARG A 25 1.27 -0.48 -12.44
N HIS A 26 0.02 -0.31 -12.89
CA HIS A 26 -0.31 0.39 -14.12
C HIS A 26 -0.11 1.92 -14.01
N SER A 27 0.39 2.54 -15.08
CA SER A 27 0.71 3.98 -15.14
C SER A 27 -0.46 4.92 -14.82
N PHE A 28 -1.70 4.45 -14.99
CA PHE A 28 -2.90 5.18 -14.59
C PHE A 28 -3.77 4.42 -13.59
N GLY A 29 -3.66 3.08 -13.56
CA GLY A 29 -4.50 2.23 -12.72
C GLY A 29 -4.22 2.42 -11.24
N HIS A 30 -2.97 2.75 -10.89
CA HIS A 30 -2.57 3.02 -9.51
C HIS A 30 -3.34 4.19 -8.89
N HIS A 31 -3.86 5.15 -9.67
CA HIS A 31 -4.73 6.20 -9.14
C HIS A 31 -6.09 5.66 -8.70
N VAL A 32 -6.64 4.67 -9.43
CA VAL A 32 -7.88 3.99 -9.04
C VAL A 32 -7.66 3.21 -7.76
N ALA A 33 -6.56 2.46 -7.66
CA ALA A 33 -6.21 1.72 -6.45
C ALA A 33 -6.06 2.64 -5.22
N GLN A 34 -5.38 3.79 -5.38
CA GLN A 34 -5.28 4.79 -4.31
C GLN A 34 -6.65 5.36 -3.91
N SER A 35 -7.49 5.70 -4.90
CA SER A 35 -8.84 6.21 -4.64
C SER A 35 -9.70 5.19 -3.89
N VAL A 36 -9.59 3.90 -4.23
CA VAL A 36 -10.27 2.81 -3.51
C VAL A 36 -9.76 2.69 -2.07
N LEU A 37 -8.45 2.80 -1.85
CA LEU A 37 -7.88 2.76 -0.50
C LEU A 37 -8.35 3.94 0.37
N GLU A 38 -8.53 5.12 -0.20
CA GLU A 38 -8.96 6.32 0.51
C GLU A 38 -10.48 6.40 0.74
N HIS A 39 -11.26 6.04 -0.29
CA HIS A 39 -12.70 6.35 -0.34
C HIS A 39 -13.58 5.15 -0.70
N GLY A 40 -12.98 4.02 -1.09
CA GLY A 40 -13.69 2.83 -1.51
C GLY A 40 -14.35 2.06 -0.37
N LEU A 41 -15.16 1.07 -0.75
CA LEU A 41 -15.82 0.19 0.21
C LEU A 41 -14.80 -0.74 0.88
N ARG A 42 -15.08 -1.18 2.12
CA ARG A 42 -14.15 -2.06 2.87
C ARG A 42 -13.76 -3.33 2.12
N HIS A 43 -14.68 -3.94 1.38
CA HIS A 43 -14.36 -5.12 0.58
C HIS A 43 -13.43 -4.79 -0.60
N GLN A 44 -13.60 -3.63 -1.23
CA GLN A 44 -12.73 -3.16 -2.32
C GLN A 44 -11.31 -2.87 -1.82
N GLN A 45 -11.19 -2.23 -0.65
CA GLN A 45 -9.89 -2.03 0.02
C GLN A 45 -9.20 -3.37 0.26
N ARG A 46 -9.94 -4.38 0.74
CA ARG A 46 -9.41 -5.74 0.96
C ARG A 46 -8.95 -6.42 -0.32
N LEU A 47 -9.59 -6.19 -1.46
CA LEU A 47 -9.12 -6.72 -2.75
C LEU A 47 -7.77 -6.12 -3.15
N ILE A 48 -7.58 -4.81 -2.99
CA ILE A 48 -6.28 -4.16 -3.20
C ILE A 48 -5.24 -4.72 -2.23
N LEU A 49 -5.57 -4.83 -0.94
CA LEU A 49 -4.66 -5.38 0.07
C LEU A 49 -4.24 -6.82 -0.23
N ALA A 50 -5.19 -7.66 -0.62
CA ALA A 50 -4.90 -9.04 -1.02
C ALA A 50 -3.98 -9.11 -2.23
N ALA A 51 -4.09 -8.16 -3.16
CA ALA A 51 -3.21 -8.06 -4.32
C ALA A 51 -1.79 -7.55 -3.99
N LEU A 52 -1.63 -6.81 -2.89
CA LEU A 52 -0.32 -6.33 -2.43
C LEU A 52 0.40 -7.37 -1.57
N LYS A 53 -0.33 -8.10 -0.72
CA LYS A 53 0.23 -9.10 0.21
C LYS A 53 0.91 -10.24 -0.54
N GLY A 54 2.01 -10.73 0.01
CA GLY A 54 2.81 -11.83 -0.55
C GLY A 54 3.82 -11.40 -1.63
N ASP A 55 3.66 -10.22 -2.23
CA ASP A 55 4.65 -9.62 -3.14
C ASP A 55 4.92 -8.14 -2.82
N LEU A 56 4.73 -7.77 -1.55
CA LEU A 56 4.66 -6.37 -1.11
C LEU A 56 5.95 -5.60 -1.41
N MET A 57 7.10 -6.25 -1.28
CA MET A 57 8.39 -5.65 -1.58
C MET A 57 8.54 -5.28 -3.06
N ARG A 58 8.07 -6.12 -3.99
CA ARG A 58 8.13 -5.78 -5.43
C ARG A 58 7.18 -4.63 -5.77
N HIS A 59 6.07 -4.50 -5.06
CA HIS A 59 5.20 -3.34 -5.17
C HIS A 59 5.85 -2.07 -4.59
N ALA A 60 6.50 -2.18 -3.44
CA ALA A 60 7.11 -1.05 -2.74
C ALA A 60 8.30 -0.43 -3.51
N VAL A 61 9.03 -1.22 -4.31
CA VAL A 61 10.11 -0.71 -5.19
C VAL A 61 9.63 -0.29 -6.59
N ASN A 62 8.35 -0.47 -6.92
CA ASN A 62 7.82 -0.13 -8.23
C ASN A 62 7.34 1.33 -8.29
N ARG A 63 7.64 2.03 -9.40
CA ARG A 63 7.28 3.44 -9.62
C ARG A 63 5.84 3.81 -9.30
N ASN A 64 4.88 2.97 -9.67
CA ASN A 64 3.45 3.27 -9.55
C ASN A 64 2.87 2.61 -8.29
N ALA A 65 3.24 1.37 -8.03
CA ALA A 65 2.69 0.62 -6.91
C ALA A 65 3.22 1.11 -5.55
N SER A 66 4.38 1.78 -5.49
CA SER A 66 4.89 2.37 -4.25
C SER A 66 3.91 3.38 -3.64
N TYR A 67 3.21 4.16 -4.47
CA TYR A 67 2.16 5.08 -4.01
C TYR A 67 0.94 4.33 -3.47
N VAL A 68 0.60 3.18 -4.05
CA VAL A 68 -0.49 2.34 -3.56
C VAL A 68 -0.13 1.74 -2.20
N VAL A 69 1.11 1.26 -2.03
CA VAL A 69 1.61 0.77 -0.74
C VAL A 69 1.64 1.88 0.32
N GLU A 70 2.11 3.08 -0.04
CA GLU A 70 2.06 4.26 0.85
C GLU A 70 0.63 4.55 1.32
N LYS A 71 -0.35 4.52 0.40
CA LYS A 71 -1.76 4.74 0.74
C LYS A 71 -2.34 3.62 1.58
N ALA A 72 -1.95 2.37 1.33
CA ALA A 72 -2.42 1.25 2.13
C ALA A 72 -1.95 1.38 3.59
N LEU A 73 -0.67 1.74 3.80
CA LEU A 73 -0.11 2.02 5.12
C LEU A 73 -0.74 3.25 5.80
N THR A 74 -1.35 4.17 5.05
CA THR A 74 -1.90 5.42 5.62
C THR A 74 -3.41 5.33 5.90
N HIS A 75 -4.18 4.66 5.03
CA HIS A 75 -5.65 4.73 5.02
C HIS A 75 -6.37 3.43 5.41
N CYS A 76 -5.69 2.29 5.40
CA CYS A 76 -6.31 1.03 5.83
C CYS A 76 -6.53 1.01 7.35
N VAL A 77 -7.29 0.02 7.82
CA VAL A 77 -7.43 -0.20 9.27
C VAL A 77 -6.11 -0.66 9.87
N GLU A 78 -5.94 -0.42 11.17
CA GLU A 78 -4.72 -0.71 11.92
C GLU A 78 -4.25 -2.17 11.75
N GLU A 79 -5.16 -3.14 11.76
CA GLU A 79 -4.85 -4.56 11.52
C GLU A 79 -4.18 -4.79 10.15
N ASP A 80 -4.70 -4.16 9.10
CA ASP A 80 -4.14 -4.28 7.76
C ASP A 80 -2.82 -3.52 7.63
N GLN A 81 -2.71 -2.33 8.23
CA GLN A 81 -1.46 -1.56 8.25
C GLN A 81 -0.35 -2.34 8.96
N HIS A 82 -0.66 -2.96 10.09
CA HIS A 82 0.26 -3.78 10.86
C HIS A 82 0.73 -4.99 10.04
N GLY A 83 -0.18 -5.73 9.41
CA GLY A 83 0.21 -6.88 8.57
C GLY A 83 1.10 -6.50 7.37
N LEU A 84 0.88 -5.33 6.77
CA LEU A 84 1.77 -4.81 5.72
C LEU A 84 3.13 -4.40 6.27
N ALA A 85 3.16 -3.74 7.42
CA ALA A 85 4.38 -3.33 8.09
C ALA A 85 5.24 -4.54 8.49
N GLU A 86 4.64 -5.57 9.06
CA GLU A 86 5.31 -6.84 9.37
C GLU A 86 5.89 -7.50 8.11
N GLU A 87 5.15 -7.51 7.00
CA GLU A 87 5.65 -8.08 5.75
C GLU A 87 6.86 -7.32 5.19
N LEU A 88 6.87 -5.98 5.27
CA LEU A 88 8.02 -5.15 4.87
C LEU A 88 9.24 -5.34 5.77
N LEU A 89 9.01 -5.61 7.06
CA LEU A 89 10.07 -5.74 8.07
C LEU A 89 10.60 -7.17 8.23
N ARG A 90 9.97 -8.16 7.58
CA ARG A 90 10.41 -9.56 7.63
C ARG A 90 11.89 -9.73 7.28
N ASP A 91 12.41 -8.90 6.39
CA ASP A 91 13.85 -8.80 6.10
C ASP A 91 14.34 -7.38 6.44
N PRO A 92 15.22 -7.22 7.45
CA PRO A 92 15.81 -5.94 7.83
C PRO A 92 16.42 -5.13 6.67
N SER A 93 16.96 -5.81 5.66
CA SER A 93 17.57 -5.16 4.50
C SER A 93 16.54 -4.50 3.58
N SER A 94 15.27 -4.89 3.67
CA SER A 94 14.17 -4.33 2.88
C SER A 94 13.99 -2.85 3.12
N ILE A 95 14.05 -2.39 4.38
CA ILE A 95 13.83 -0.99 4.73
C ILE A 95 14.95 -0.10 4.18
N VAL A 96 16.19 -0.58 4.30
CA VAL A 96 17.37 0.09 3.73
C VAL A 96 17.25 0.17 2.21
N LEU A 97 16.94 -0.94 1.55
CA LEU A 97 16.76 -1.00 0.10
C LEU A 97 15.67 -0.02 -0.37
N LEU A 98 14.55 0.06 0.34
CA LEU A 98 13.48 0.99 0.02
C LEU A 98 13.90 2.45 0.23
N ALA A 99 14.63 2.75 1.32
CA ALA A 99 15.10 4.09 1.63
C ALA A 99 16.12 4.61 0.61
N GLN A 100 17.00 3.72 0.12
CA GLN A 100 18.00 4.03 -0.92
C GLN A 100 17.41 4.00 -2.34
N GLY A 101 16.24 3.38 -2.52
CA GLY A 101 15.58 3.23 -3.82
C GLY A 101 14.90 4.50 -4.33
N GLN A 102 14.73 4.58 -5.66
CA GLN A 102 14.11 5.74 -6.34
C GLN A 102 12.64 5.97 -5.95
N PHE A 103 11.92 4.92 -5.53
CA PHE A 103 10.48 4.98 -5.24
C PHE A 103 10.11 4.56 -3.81
N GLY A 104 10.93 3.72 -3.17
CA GLY A 104 10.63 3.15 -1.85
C GLY A 104 10.63 4.17 -0.70
N GLY A 105 11.24 5.34 -0.88
CA GLY A 105 11.28 6.39 0.15
C GLY A 105 9.91 6.89 0.60
N TYR A 106 8.88 6.83 -0.25
CA TYR A 106 7.50 7.15 0.15
C TYR A 106 6.93 6.09 1.11
N VAL A 107 7.18 4.82 0.81
CA VAL A 107 6.76 3.67 1.63
C VAL A 107 7.42 3.74 3.00
N VAL A 108 8.73 3.99 3.05
CA VAL A 108 9.47 4.12 4.32
C VAL A 108 8.92 5.27 5.17
N LYS A 109 8.63 6.43 4.56
CA LYS A 109 8.04 7.56 5.27
C LYS A 109 6.65 7.26 5.81
N ALA A 110 5.82 6.50 5.09
CA ALA A 110 4.52 6.07 5.60
C ALA A 110 4.66 5.07 6.75
N LEU A 111 5.55 4.08 6.62
CA LEU A 111 5.85 3.10 7.65
C LEU A 111 6.30 3.77 8.96
N LEU A 112 7.21 4.75 8.87
CA LEU A 112 7.73 5.49 10.04
C LEU A 112 6.69 6.39 10.72
N ARG A 113 5.55 6.65 10.08
CA ARG A 113 4.45 7.45 10.67
C ARG A 113 3.43 6.60 11.41
N LEU A 114 3.51 5.28 11.31
CA LEU A 114 2.60 4.39 12.03
C LEU A 114 2.82 4.54 13.55
N PRO A 115 1.74 4.59 14.36
CA PRO A 115 1.85 4.68 15.81
C PRO A 115 2.07 3.30 16.45
N ASN A 116 2.95 2.47 15.89
CA ASN A 116 3.17 1.08 16.31
C ASN A 116 4.68 0.75 16.46
N GLU A 117 4.97 -0.45 16.97
CA GLU A 117 6.34 -0.93 17.17
C GLU A 117 7.11 -1.12 15.85
N GLN A 118 6.41 -1.47 14.76
CA GLN A 118 7.00 -1.62 13.43
C GLN A 118 7.67 -0.32 12.94
N ALA A 119 7.10 0.85 13.25
CA ALA A 119 7.75 2.12 12.94
C ALA A 119 9.07 2.31 13.70
N GLN A 120 9.14 1.88 14.96
CA GLN A 120 10.35 1.95 15.78
C GLN A 120 11.43 0.98 15.27
N GLU A 121 11.01 -0.23 14.90
CA GLU A 121 11.89 -1.25 14.30
C GLU A 121 12.47 -0.76 12.95
N ALA A 122 11.62 -0.21 12.07
CA ALA A 122 12.05 0.39 10.81
C ALA A 122 13.09 1.51 11.03
N ALA A 123 12.87 2.38 12.01
CA ALA A 123 13.80 3.45 12.36
C ALA A 123 15.14 2.89 12.87
N ALA A 124 15.11 1.84 13.69
CA ALA A 124 16.30 1.19 14.21
C ALA A 124 17.15 0.56 13.10
N HIS A 125 16.54 0.00 12.05
CA HIS A 125 17.25 -0.52 10.89
C HIS A 125 17.96 0.57 10.08
N LEU A 126 17.33 1.74 9.92
CA LEU A 126 17.92 2.87 9.19
C LEU A 126 19.08 3.56 9.91
N GLN A 127 19.17 3.43 11.25
CA GLN A 127 20.24 4.04 12.05
C GLN A 127 21.52 3.19 12.11
N ARG A 128 21.48 1.94 11.62
CA ARG A 128 22.59 0.99 11.70
C ARG A 128 23.48 0.97 10.45
N GLU A 129 23.14 1.72 9.40
CA GLU A 129 23.93 1.93 8.19
C GLU A 129 24.50 3.36 8.11
#